data_AF-A0A2V6UZZ2-F1
#
_entry.id   AF-A0A2V6UZZ2-F1
#
_cell.length_a   1.000
_cell.length_b   1.000
_cell.length_c   1.000
_cell.angle_alpha   90.00
_cell.angle_beta   90.00
_cell.angle_gamma   90.00
#
_symmetry.space_group_name_H-M   'P 1'
#
loop_
_entity.id
_entity.type
_entity.pdbx_description
1 polymer ?
#
loop_
_entity_poly.entity_id
_entity_poly.type
_entity_poly.pdbx_seq_one_letter_code
_entity_poly.pdbx_strand_id
1 'polypeptide(L)'
;MGDGLLDYFPAGYTPRAEQRRLLGDLERLLEAPEGVVLVEAPPGLGKSHLAMTLARWSGDAYLLTSQKLLQDQYERLFGAELHLVKGRDNYPCELYPPEQGLTALHGRCRRPRGPRCQCPYARAKAAALAAPIFCTNTAYFATLRQWHGADLRRRRLLVIDEAHTLEAQLAQVFTVAFSTDQMRSWFGAPLPRLADGEAYRPLLGAEVERLQGRLEGLQQRAFDDPAFADLPPSPEELEIRAVLDRIRFFLEAPDTEWVVRYAPEAGSPLELLPLSVAPMARAILFDAAELTVLSSAYLGQRTVFAECFGLEPDQVRVLAAGSPFPLARRPIVYRPVGALSRATLGQLEPALAAEVAGILAAHAGDKGLIHAGSYAAARRLLADLGDRAPRAARRILFVDSSAGKARALDQHRTSREPTVLLSPSMREGVDLPDDFLRFQIITKMPYPDLGDPWTAARQARDPRWYALETAKALVQAYGRGCRHAGDHGTTYILDAQLQRFLARYRPLLPPWFLDAARAALTDAKRTPAALAVVHPPCDHPRLFARHAGLVAGLPCPRCHRWIDRASIPAVD
;
A
#
# COMPACT_ATOMS: atom_id res chain seq x y z
N MET A 1 -26.95 -15.13 27.93
CA MET A 1 -25.66 -14.52 28.30
C MET A 1 -24.78 -14.74 27.09
N GLY A 2 -24.68 -13.74 26.21
CA GLY A 2 -23.89 -13.88 24.99
C GLY A 2 -22.42 -13.79 25.35
N ASP A 3 -21.64 -14.78 24.92
CA ASP A 3 -20.18 -14.79 25.08
C ASP A 3 -19.58 -13.51 24.48
N GLY A 4 -18.70 -12.85 25.23
CA GLY A 4 -18.02 -11.65 24.76
C GLY A 4 -17.01 -11.99 23.67
N LEU A 5 -16.54 -11.00 22.89
CA LEU A 5 -15.45 -11.17 21.93
C LEU A 5 -14.22 -11.82 22.57
N LEU A 6 -13.98 -11.58 23.86
CA LEU A 6 -12.87 -12.19 24.60
C LEU A 6 -12.91 -13.72 24.65
N ASP A 7 -14.09 -14.32 24.65
CA ASP A 7 -14.26 -15.77 24.70
C ASP A 7 -13.84 -16.44 23.38
N TYR A 8 -13.76 -15.65 22.30
CA TYR A 8 -13.32 -16.07 20.97
C TYR A 8 -11.84 -15.76 20.70
N PHE A 9 -11.08 -15.30 21.70
CA PHE A 9 -9.66 -14.99 21.52
C PHE A 9 -8.87 -16.26 21.15
N PRO A 10 -7.94 -16.23 20.16
CA PRO A 10 -7.17 -17.39 19.67
C PRO A 10 -6.66 -18.31 20.79
N ALA A 11 -6.96 -19.60 20.67
CA ALA A 11 -6.54 -20.60 21.66
C ALA A 11 -5.00 -20.68 21.74
N GLY A 12 -4.47 -20.91 22.94
CA GLY A 12 -3.01 -20.92 23.17
C GLY A 12 -2.37 -19.54 23.31
N TYR A 13 -3.14 -18.46 23.21
CA TYR A 13 -2.68 -17.08 23.43
C TYR A 13 -3.43 -16.42 24.59
N THR A 14 -2.72 -15.60 25.36
CA THR A 14 -3.34 -14.77 26.40
C THR A 14 -3.47 -13.33 25.90
N PRO A 15 -4.69 -12.74 25.89
CA PRO A 15 -4.86 -11.38 25.42
C PRO A 15 -4.13 -10.40 26.35
N ARG A 16 -3.43 -9.42 25.78
CA ARG A 16 -2.79 -8.32 26.52
C ARG A 16 -3.86 -7.37 27.06
N ALA A 17 -3.53 -6.57 28.07
CA ALA A 17 -4.46 -5.59 28.66
C ALA A 17 -5.08 -4.65 27.61
N GLU A 18 -4.26 -4.11 26.70
CA GLU A 18 -4.75 -3.25 25.61
C GLU A 18 -5.64 -4.01 24.62
N GLN A 19 -5.33 -5.28 24.30
CA GLN A 19 -6.19 -6.09 23.44
C GLN A 19 -7.55 -6.34 24.11
N ARG A 20 -7.56 -6.62 25.43
CA ARG A 20 -8.81 -6.78 26.18
C ARG A 20 -9.67 -5.53 26.14
N ARG A 21 -9.05 -4.37 26.37
CA ARG A 21 -9.73 -3.08 26.29
C ARG A 21 -10.30 -2.85 24.89
N LEU A 22 -9.50 -3.05 23.85
CA LEU A 22 -9.95 -2.86 22.46
C LEU A 22 -11.09 -3.79 22.07
N LEU A 23 -11.08 -5.06 22.51
CA LEU A 23 -12.17 -5.98 22.25
C LEU A 23 -13.46 -5.55 22.95
N GLY A 24 -13.41 -5.11 24.20
CA GLY A 24 -14.59 -4.57 24.89
C GLY A 24 -15.11 -3.25 24.30
N ASP A 25 -14.22 -2.40 23.79
CA ASP A 25 -14.63 -1.18 23.05
C ASP A 25 -15.25 -1.55 21.70
N LEU A 26 -14.71 -2.57 21.04
CA LEU A 26 -15.18 -3.04 19.74
C LEU A 26 -16.56 -3.69 19.84
N GLU A 27 -16.83 -4.52 20.85
CA GLU A 27 -18.15 -5.12 21.11
C GLU A 27 -19.28 -4.09 20.96
N ARG A 28 -19.14 -2.94 21.63
CA ARG A 28 -20.12 -1.84 21.60
C ARG A 28 -20.29 -1.22 20.21
N LEU A 29 -19.26 -1.22 19.39
CA LEU A 29 -19.31 -0.69 18.02
C LEU A 29 -19.90 -1.69 17.01
N LEU A 30 -19.89 -2.99 17.34
CA LEU A 30 -20.45 -4.05 16.50
C LEU A 30 -21.96 -4.25 16.70
N GLU A 31 -22.53 -3.75 17.80
CA GLU A 31 -23.99 -3.81 18.06
C GLU A 31 -24.81 -2.92 17.11
N ALA A 32 -24.18 -1.96 16.43
CA ALA A 32 -24.85 -1.10 15.47
C ALA A 32 -25.12 -1.84 14.14
N PRO A 33 -26.36 -1.78 13.61
CA PRO A 33 -26.84 -2.73 12.59
C PRO A 33 -26.18 -2.62 11.22
N GLU A 34 -25.54 -1.50 10.87
CA GLU A 34 -24.93 -1.30 9.54
C GLU A 34 -23.70 -0.37 9.61
N GLY A 35 -22.73 -0.54 8.70
CA GLY A 35 -21.60 0.37 8.53
C GLY A 35 -20.22 -0.29 8.52
N VAL A 36 -19.20 0.55 8.43
CA VAL A 36 -17.79 0.18 8.42
C VAL A 36 -17.15 0.60 9.74
N VAL A 37 -16.48 -0.33 10.41
CA VAL A 37 -15.71 -0.05 11.63
C VAL A 37 -14.23 0.01 11.28
N LEU A 38 -13.61 1.17 11.52
CA LEU A 38 -12.18 1.38 11.38
C LEU A 38 -11.51 1.09 12.73
N VAL A 39 -10.59 0.14 12.74
CA VAL A 39 -9.77 -0.21 13.91
C VAL A 39 -8.34 0.27 13.64
N GLU A 40 -7.98 1.40 14.25
CA GLU A 40 -6.64 1.96 14.17
C GLU A 40 -5.81 1.50 15.37
N ALA A 41 -4.91 0.55 15.15
CA ALA A 41 -4.09 -0.04 16.18
C ALA A 41 -2.60 -0.04 15.77
N PRO A 42 -1.74 0.72 16.50
CA PRO A 42 -0.30 0.75 16.26
C PRO A 42 0.33 -0.65 16.13
N PRO A 43 1.45 -0.78 15.39
CA PRO A 43 2.16 -2.05 15.31
C PRO A 43 2.52 -2.58 16.71
N GLY A 44 2.53 -3.91 16.85
CA GLY A 44 2.81 -4.56 18.13
C GLY A 44 1.61 -4.80 19.05
N LEU A 45 0.44 -4.19 18.79
CA LEU A 45 -0.81 -4.48 19.52
C LEU A 45 -1.43 -5.84 19.20
N GLY A 46 -0.94 -6.54 18.17
CA GLY A 46 -1.45 -7.85 17.76
C GLY A 46 -2.76 -7.77 16.99
N LYS A 47 -2.84 -6.87 16.00
CA LYS A 47 -3.98 -6.71 15.08
C LYS A 47 -4.48 -8.03 14.50
N SER A 48 -3.57 -8.93 14.12
CA SER A 48 -3.96 -10.23 13.56
C SER A 48 -4.70 -11.12 14.55
N HIS A 49 -4.42 -11.01 15.85
CA HIS A 49 -5.19 -11.71 16.88
C HIS A 49 -6.58 -11.09 17.04
N LEU A 50 -6.70 -9.77 16.95
CA LEU A 50 -8.01 -9.09 16.97
C LEU A 50 -8.85 -9.51 15.76
N ALA A 51 -8.26 -9.50 14.56
CA ALA A 51 -8.91 -9.95 13.33
C ALA A 51 -9.39 -11.41 13.43
N MET A 52 -8.55 -12.30 13.96
CA MET A 52 -8.93 -13.70 14.17
C MET A 52 -10.01 -13.86 15.24
N THR A 53 -9.95 -13.08 16.32
CA THR A 53 -10.99 -13.07 17.37
C THR A 53 -12.36 -12.73 16.77
N LEU A 54 -12.41 -11.69 15.92
CA LEU A 54 -13.63 -11.30 15.23
C LEU A 54 -14.12 -12.36 14.25
N ALA A 55 -13.21 -12.98 13.50
CA ALA A 55 -13.55 -14.05 12.57
C ALA A 55 -14.16 -15.26 13.30
N ARG A 56 -13.60 -15.64 14.46
CA ARG A 56 -14.13 -16.71 15.31
C ARG A 56 -15.47 -16.37 15.93
N TRP A 57 -15.62 -15.16 16.47
CA TRP A 57 -16.90 -14.66 17.00
C TRP A 57 -18.00 -14.63 15.94
N SER A 58 -17.63 -14.27 14.71
CA SER A 58 -18.56 -14.28 13.58
C SER A 58 -19.04 -15.70 13.27
N GLY A 59 -18.14 -16.68 13.34
CA GLY A 59 -18.37 -18.06 12.86
C GLY A 59 -18.53 -18.15 11.34
N ASP A 60 -18.59 -17.00 10.65
CA ASP A 60 -18.71 -16.89 9.20
C ASP A 60 -18.07 -15.59 8.73
N ALA A 61 -16.85 -15.67 8.21
CA ALA A 61 -16.05 -14.48 7.93
C ALA A 61 -15.23 -14.57 6.63
N TYR A 62 -15.11 -13.42 5.96
CA TYR A 62 -14.03 -13.12 5.03
C TYR A 62 -12.90 -12.42 5.79
N LEU A 63 -11.69 -12.94 5.66
CA LEU A 63 -10.48 -12.37 6.24
C LEU A 63 -9.51 -12.02 5.10
N LEU A 64 -9.41 -10.74 4.79
CA LEU A 64 -8.59 -10.21 3.71
C LEU A 64 -7.33 -9.58 4.27
N THR A 65 -6.24 -9.76 3.56
CA THR A 65 -4.93 -9.19 3.90
C THR A 65 -4.37 -8.44 2.70
N SER A 66 -3.59 -7.38 2.94
CA SER A 66 -3.01 -6.62 1.83
C SER A 66 -1.84 -7.32 1.14
N GLN A 67 -1.17 -8.29 1.80
CA GLN A 67 0.12 -8.82 1.34
C GLN A 67 0.24 -10.34 1.52
N LYS A 68 0.99 -10.99 0.61
CA LYS A 68 1.29 -12.44 0.68
C LYS A 68 1.99 -12.84 1.99
N LEU A 69 2.98 -12.06 2.44
CA LEU A 69 3.71 -12.36 3.68
C LEU A 69 2.78 -12.38 4.90
N LEU A 70 1.76 -11.52 4.91
CA LEU A 70 0.76 -11.49 5.97
C LEU A 70 -0.16 -12.71 5.89
N GLN A 71 -0.59 -13.14 4.70
CA GLN A 71 -1.31 -14.42 4.51
C GLN A 71 -0.51 -15.59 5.09
N ASP A 72 0.78 -15.68 4.77
CA ASP A 72 1.64 -16.74 5.30
C ASP A 72 1.77 -16.67 6.83
N GLN A 73 1.68 -15.47 7.43
CA GLN A 73 1.64 -15.30 8.88
C GLN A 73 0.33 -15.85 9.47
N TYR A 74 -0.82 -15.54 8.87
CA TYR A 74 -2.11 -16.10 9.30
C TYR A 74 -2.12 -17.63 9.16
N GLU A 75 -1.57 -18.17 8.08
CA GLU A 75 -1.44 -19.62 7.86
C GLU A 75 -0.60 -20.28 8.96
N ARG A 76 0.55 -19.69 9.31
CA ARG A 76 1.42 -20.21 10.38
C ARG A 76 0.81 -20.14 11.77
N LEU A 77 0.07 -19.06 12.08
CA LEU A 77 -0.48 -18.83 13.41
C LEU A 77 -1.83 -19.51 13.64
N PHE A 78 -2.68 -19.57 12.60
CA PHE A 78 -4.09 -19.93 12.72
C PHE A 78 -4.55 -20.91 11.63
N GLY A 79 -3.64 -21.57 10.91
CA GLY A 79 -3.97 -22.40 9.74
C GLY A 79 -4.92 -23.57 10.00
N ALA A 80 -5.07 -24.01 11.26
CA ALA A 80 -6.07 -25.01 11.64
C ALA A 80 -7.51 -24.45 11.70
N GLU A 81 -7.66 -23.12 11.78
CA GLU A 81 -8.92 -22.44 12.03
C GLU A 81 -9.43 -21.64 10.80
N LEU A 82 -8.61 -21.52 9.74
CA LEU A 82 -8.96 -20.79 8.52
C LEU A 82 -8.57 -21.56 7.27
N HIS A 83 -9.23 -21.26 6.16
CA HIS A 83 -8.87 -21.79 4.86
C HIS A 83 -8.38 -20.68 3.94
N LEU A 84 -7.11 -20.78 3.58
CA LEU A 84 -6.42 -19.78 2.80
C LEU A 84 -6.41 -20.15 1.30
N VAL A 85 -6.74 -19.17 0.46
CA VAL A 85 -6.60 -19.29 -1.00
C VAL A 85 -5.77 -18.14 -1.57
N LYS A 86 -4.82 -18.48 -2.45
CA LYS A 86 -3.95 -17.53 -3.16
C LYS A 86 -4.35 -17.44 -4.65
N GLY A 87 -3.74 -16.52 -5.39
CA GLY A 87 -3.87 -16.48 -6.86
C GLY A 87 -3.28 -17.74 -7.52
N ARG A 88 -3.75 -18.06 -8.74
CA ARG A 88 -3.37 -19.27 -9.50
C ARG A 88 -1.87 -19.50 -9.63
N ASP A 89 -1.09 -18.42 -9.69
CA ASP A 89 0.37 -18.48 -9.80
C ASP A 89 1.07 -19.10 -8.58
N ASN A 90 0.39 -19.20 -7.43
CA ASN A 90 0.97 -19.77 -6.21
C ASN A 90 0.72 -21.28 -6.09
N TYR A 91 0.17 -21.91 -7.13
CA TYR A 91 -0.14 -23.33 -7.14
C TYR A 91 0.56 -23.99 -8.33
N PRO A 92 1.34 -25.06 -8.12
CA PRO A 92 1.92 -25.82 -9.22
C PRO A 92 0.79 -26.46 -10.05
N CYS A 93 0.98 -26.53 -11.36
CA CYS A 93 0.05 -27.22 -12.23
C CYS A 93 0.42 -28.71 -12.31
N GLU A 94 -0.40 -29.58 -11.73
CA GLU A 94 -0.20 -31.05 -11.73
C GLU A 94 -0.23 -31.68 -13.15
N LEU A 95 -0.62 -30.94 -14.19
CA LEU A 95 -0.58 -31.41 -15.59
C LEU A 95 0.83 -31.37 -16.19
N TYR A 96 1.76 -30.65 -15.57
CA TYR A 96 3.11 -30.45 -16.07
C TYR A 96 4.13 -31.01 -15.08
N PRO A 97 5.23 -31.61 -15.57
CA PRO A 97 6.30 -32.07 -14.70
C PRO A 97 6.86 -30.94 -13.81
N PRO A 98 7.20 -31.22 -12.54
CA PRO A 98 7.71 -30.19 -11.61
C PRO A 98 8.93 -29.45 -12.13
N GLU A 99 9.78 -30.07 -12.96
CA GLU A 99 11.00 -29.46 -13.49
C GLU A 99 10.71 -28.28 -14.43
N GLN A 100 9.50 -28.22 -15.02
CA GLN A 100 9.08 -27.10 -15.87
C GLN A 100 8.65 -25.89 -15.05
N GLY A 101 8.40 -26.03 -13.74
CA GLY A 101 8.03 -24.93 -12.86
C GLY A 101 6.72 -24.21 -13.22
N LEU A 102 5.83 -24.84 -14.01
CA LEU A 102 4.60 -24.20 -14.46
C LEU A 102 3.53 -24.17 -13.35
N THR A 103 2.95 -22.99 -13.17
CA THR A 103 1.90 -22.74 -12.18
C THR A 103 0.51 -22.86 -12.81
N ALA A 104 -0.56 -22.88 -12.01
CA ALA A 104 -1.92 -22.92 -12.53
C ALA A 104 -2.33 -21.63 -13.28
N LEU A 105 -1.48 -20.59 -13.25
CA LEU A 105 -1.63 -19.40 -14.10
C LEU A 105 -1.02 -19.61 -15.49
N HIS A 106 0.19 -20.18 -15.55
CA HIS A 106 0.98 -20.29 -16.78
C HIS A 106 0.77 -21.61 -17.54
N GLY A 107 0.41 -22.68 -16.83
CA GLY A 107 0.11 -23.97 -17.43
C GLY A 107 -1.19 -23.94 -18.21
N ARG A 108 -1.17 -24.38 -19.47
CA ARG A 108 -2.40 -24.47 -20.28
C ARG A 108 -3.28 -25.58 -19.73
N CYS A 109 -4.40 -25.20 -19.10
CA CYS A 109 -5.32 -26.19 -18.55
C CYS A 109 -5.93 -27.00 -19.71
N ARG A 110 -5.70 -28.31 -19.70
CA ARG A 110 -6.26 -29.25 -20.71
C ARG A 110 -7.47 -30.03 -20.19
N ARG A 111 -8.04 -29.62 -19.05
CA ARG A 111 -9.19 -30.35 -18.49
C ARG A 111 -10.44 -30.13 -19.35
N PRO A 112 -11.24 -31.17 -19.57
CA PRO A 112 -12.55 -31.09 -20.21
C PRO A 112 -13.42 -29.96 -19.64
N ARG A 113 -14.40 -29.48 -20.41
CA ARG A 113 -15.43 -28.54 -19.93
C ARG A 113 -16.32 -29.14 -18.82
N GLY A 114 -16.38 -30.48 -18.69
CA GLY A 114 -17.00 -31.21 -17.57
C GLY A 114 -16.04 -31.50 -16.40
N PRO A 115 -16.50 -32.31 -15.40
CA PRO A 115 -16.77 -31.93 -13.99
C PRO A 115 -15.81 -30.92 -13.33
N ARG A 116 -16.22 -30.34 -12.19
CA ARG A 116 -15.45 -29.32 -11.44
C ARG A 116 -13.96 -29.66 -11.38
N CYS A 117 -13.12 -28.72 -11.82
CA CYS A 117 -11.68 -28.86 -11.79
C CYS A 117 -11.21 -29.18 -10.36
N GLN A 118 -10.27 -30.12 -10.24
CA GLN A 118 -9.68 -30.58 -8.99
C GLN A 118 -8.18 -30.36 -8.96
N CYS A 119 -7.63 -29.41 -9.73
CA CYS A 119 -6.23 -29.03 -9.57
C CYS A 119 -6.00 -28.40 -8.18
N PRO A 120 -4.74 -28.27 -7.70
CA PRO A 120 -4.45 -27.74 -6.37
C PRO A 120 -5.14 -26.40 -6.08
N TYR A 121 -5.11 -25.50 -7.05
CA TYR A 121 -5.80 -24.21 -6.96
C TYR A 121 -7.32 -24.37 -6.82
N ALA A 122 -7.95 -25.22 -7.64
CA ALA A 122 -9.40 -25.39 -7.61
C ALA A 122 -9.87 -26.08 -6.32
N ARG A 123 -9.12 -27.05 -5.81
CA ARG A 123 -9.37 -27.66 -4.49
C ARG A 123 -9.25 -26.63 -3.38
N ALA A 124 -8.19 -25.80 -3.39
CA ALA A 124 -8.01 -24.73 -2.41
C ALA A 124 -9.13 -23.68 -2.46
N LYS A 125 -9.53 -23.24 -3.67
CA LYS A 125 -10.66 -22.31 -3.85
C LYS A 125 -11.97 -22.92 -3.31
N ALA A 126 -12.27 -24.18 -3.66
CA ALA A 126 -13.48 -24.84 -3.20
C ALA A 126 -13.51 -25.02 -1.67
N ALA A 127 -12.39 -25.42 -1.07
CA ALA A 127 -12.24 -25.54 0.38
C ALA A 127 -12.45 -24.19 1.07
N ALA A 128 -11.81 -23.12 0.57
CA ALA A 128 -11.98 -21.78 1.12
C ALA A 128 -13.43 -21.29 1.02
N LEU A 129 -14.10 -21.48 -0.13
CA LEU A 129 -15.50 -21.09 -0.32
C LEU A 129 -16.45 -21.78 0.67
N ALA A 130 -16.22 -23.06 0.94
CA ALA A 130 -17.01 -23.85 1.90
C ALA A 130 -16.67 -23.54 3.37
N ALA A 131 -15.48 -23.02 3.64
CA ALA A 131 -15.00 -22.80 4.99
C ALA A 131 -15.76 -21.69 5.75
N PRO A 132 -15.89 -21.81 7.08
CA PRO A 132 -16.39 -20.74 7.96
C PRO A 132 -15.52 -19.47 7.89
N ILE A 133 -14.19 -19.61 7.84
CA ILE A 133 -13.26 -18.49 7.75
C ILE A 133 -12.49 -18.59 6.42
N PHE A 134 -12.90 -17.77 5.45
CA PHE A 134 -12.27 -17.65 4.14
C PHE A 134 -11.15 -16.61 4.23
N CYS A 135 -9.89 -17.02 4.02
CA CYS A 135 -8.75 -16.13 4.07
C CYS A 135 -8.11 -15.95 2.68
N THR A 136 -7.84 -14.69 2.29
CA THR A 136 -7.12 -14.40 1.04
C THR A 136 -6.49 -13.00 1.08
N ASN A 137 -6.00 -12.51 -0.06
CA ASN A 137 -5.65 -11.11 -0.24
C ASN A 137 -6.79 -10.29 -0.84
N THR A 138 -6.81 -9.00 -0.51
CA THR A 138 -7.81 -8.03 -1.00
C THR A 138 -7.95 -8.02 -2.51
N ALA A 139 -6.84 -8.05 -3.26
CA ALA A 139 -6.88 -8.00 -4.71
C ALA A 139 -7.56 -9.25 -5.30
N TYR A 140 -7.18 -10.44 -4.83
CA TYR A 140 -7.82 -11.69 -5.26
C TYR A 140 -9.31 -11.71 -4.92
N PHE A 141 -9.69 -11.26 -3.72
CA PHE A 141 -11.10 -11.20 -3.32
C PHE A 141 -11.89 -10.24 -4.20
N ALA A 142 -11.38 -9.03 -4.44
CA ALA A 142 -12.03 -8.03 -5.28
C ALA A 142 -12.20 -8.52 -6.72
N THR A 143 -11.17 -9.16 -7.29
CA THR A 143 -11.25 -9.83 -8.60
C THR A 143 -12.29 -10.95 -8.59
N LEU A 144 -12.29 -11.82 -7.58
CA LEU A 144 -13.25 -12.91 -7.48
C LEU A 144 -14.68 -12.38 -7.36
N ARG A 145 -14.89 -11.31 -6.59
CA ARG A 145 -16.18 -10.66 -6.41
C ARG A 145 -16.68 -10.01 -7.69
N GLN A 146 -15.79 -9.36 -8.43
CA GLN A 146 -16.14 -8.71 -9.69
C GLN A 146 -16.53 -9.72 -10.77
N TRP A 147 -15.71 -10.75 -10.99
CA TRP A 147 -15.86 -11.63 -12.16
C TRP A 147 -16.58 -12.95 -11.86
N HIS A 148 -16.64 -13.34 -10.59
CA HIS A 148 -17.22 -14.60 -10.13
C HIS A 148 -18.05 -14.38 -8.86
N GLY A 149 -18.73 -13.23 -8.75
CA GLY A 149 -19.51 -12.86 -7.55
C GLY A 149 -20.55 -13.91 -7.15
N ALA A 150 -21.10 -14.65 -8.12
CA ALA A 150 -22.04 -15.75 -7.88
C ALA A 150 -21.44 -16.91 -7.05
N ASP A 151 -20.12 -17.08 -7.05
CA ASP A 151 -19.44 -18.07 -6.21
C ASP A 151 -19.39 -17.63 -4.74
N LEU A 152 -19.51 -16.32 -4.46
CA LEU A 152 -19.34 -15.74 -3.13
C LEU A 152 -20.70 -15.48 -2.47
N ARG A 153 -21.01 -16.25 -1.42
CA ARG A 153 -22.15 -15.95 -0.54
C ARG A 153 -21.88 -14.72 0.31
N ARG A 154 -22.93 -14.00 0.70
CA ARG A 154 -22.83 -12.98 1.75
C ARG A 154 -22.48 -13.67 3.08
N ARG A 155 -21.55 -13.08 3.84
CA ARG A 155 -21.13 -13.58 5.17
C ARG A 155 -21.52 -12.61 6.28
N ARG A 156 -21.45 -13.04 7.52
CA ARG A 156 -21.70 -12.15 8.66
C ARG A 156 -20.62 -11.07 8.82
N LEU A 157 -19.35 -11.40 8.56
CA LEU A 157 -18.23 -10.48 8.78
C LEU A 157 -17.25 -10.43 7.60
N LEU A 158 -16.78 -9.23 7.27
CA LEU A 158 -15.60 -8.97 6.46
C LEU A 158 -14.56 -8.23 7.30
N VAL A 159 -13.37 -8.81 7.43
CA VAL A 159 -12.21 -8.14 8.03
C VAL A 159 -11.18 -7.88 6.94
N ILE A 160 -10.75 -6.63 6.77
CA ILE A 160 -9.60 -6.28 5.91
C ILE A 160 -8.47 -5.78 6.80
N ASP A 161 -7.43 -6.57 6.94
CA ASP A 161 -6.24 -6.23 7.71
C ASP A 161 -5.20 -5.50 6.84
N GLU A 162 -4.51 -4.54 7.45
CA GLU A 162 -3.63 -3.58 6.79
C GLU A 162 -4.32 -2.82 5.63
N ALA A 163 -5.54 -2.35 5.90
CA ALA A 163 -6.44 -1.70 4.94
C ALA A 163 -6.02 -0.28 4.51
N HIS A 164 -4.88 0.25 4.97
CA HIS A 164 -4.40 1.58 4.56
C HIS A 164 -4.06 1.67 3.07
N THR A 165 -3.78 0.53 2.41
CA THR A 165 -3.57 0.44 0.95
C THR A 165 -4.83 0.12 0.15
N LEU A 166 -5.99 -0.02 0.81
CA LEU A 166 -7.21 -0.56 0.19
C LEU A 166 -7.63 0.22 -1.07
N GLU A 167 -7.65 1.55 -1.02
CA GLU A 167 -8.05 2.38 -2.18
C GLU A 167 -7.17 2.10 -3.41
N ALA A 168 -5.84 2.12 -3.22
CA ALA A 168 -4.89 1.84 -4.30
C ALA A 168 -5.01 0.39 -4.81
N GLN A 169 -5.26 -0.58 -3.93
CA GLN A 169 -5.49 -1.96 -4.32
C GLN A 169 -6.75 -2.12 -5.16
N LEU A 170 -7.85 -1.46 -4.77
CA LEU A 170 -9.10 -1.49 -5.54
C LEU A 170 -8.96 -0.78 -6.88
N ALA A 171 -8.32 0.40 -6.91
CA ALA A 171 -8.06 1.12 -8.15
C ALA A 171 -7.30 0.23 -9.14
N GLN A 172 -6.28 -0.49 -8.67
CA GLN A 172 -5.51 -1.42 -9.51
C GLN A 172 -6.33 -2.64 -9.99
N VAL A 173 -7.23 -3.18 -9.16
CA VAL A 173 -8.09 -4.31 -9.53
C VAL A 173 -9.10 -3.91 -10.62
N PHE A 174 -9.61 -2.67 -10.53
CA PHE A 174 -10.56 -2.12 -11.49
C PHE A 174 -9.87 -1.45 -12.69
N THR A 175 -8.54 -1.49 -12.77
CA THR A 175 -7.81 -1.03 -13.96
C THR A 175 -8.11 -1.94 -15.16
N VAL A 176 -8.52 -1.33 -16.27
CA VAL A 176 -8.61 -2.01 -17.55
C VAL A 176 -7.32 -1.78 -18.33
N ALA A 177 -6.54 -2.83 -18.49
CA ALA A 177 -5.22 -2.76 -19.10
C ALA A 177 -5.11 -3.67 -20.32
N PHE A 178 -4.37 -3.23 -21.34
CA PHE A 178 -4.01 -4.03 -22.52
C PHE A 178 -2.50 -3.89 -22.80
N SER A 179 -1.80 -5.02 -22.86
CA SER A 179 -0.40 -5.03 -23.30
C SER A 179 -0.30 -4.71 -24.80
N THR A 180 0.87 -4.28 -25.27
CA THR A 180 1.09 -4.02 -26.71
C THR A 180 0.79 -5.25 -27.57
N ASP A 181 1.15 -6.45 -27.10
CA ASP A 181 0.86 -7.69 -27.81
C ASP A 181 -0.63 -7.99 -27.83
N GLN A 182 -1.34 -7.80 -26.70
CA GLN A 182 -2.80 -7.91 -26.67
C GLN A 182 -3.46 -6.93 -27.65
N MET A 183 -2.98 -5.69 -27.73
CA MET A 183 -3.55 -4.71 -28.66
C MET A 183 -3.34 -5.13 -30.12
N ARG A 184 -2.17 -5.64 -30.49
CA ARG A 184 -1.91 -6.16 -31.84
C ARG A 184 -2.75 -7.39 -32.16
N SER A 185 -2.79 -8.36 -31.25
CA SER A 185 -3.52 -9.62 -31.44
C SER A 185 -5.03 -9.41 -31.53
N TRP A 186 -5.57 -8.52 -30.70
CA TRP A 186 -7.00 -8.37 -30.57
C TRP A 186 -7.54 -7.18 -31.33
N PHE A 187 -6.88 -6.03 -31.35
CA PHE A 187 -7.34 -4.81 -32.04
C PHE A 187 -6.61 -4.55 -33.37
N GLY A 188 -5.72 -5.45 -33.80
CA GLY A 188 -4.96 -5.35 -35.05
C GLY A 188 -3.77 -4.39 -35.01
N ALA A 189 -3.78 -3.40 -34.11
CA ALA A 189 -2.71 -2.44 -33.91
C ALA A 189 -2.71 -1.93 -32.46
N PRO A 190 -1.61 -1.31 -31.99
CA PRO A 190 -1.64 -0.51 -30.77
C PRO A 190 -2.73 0.56 -30.86
N LEU A 191 -3.56 0.68 -29.82
CA LEU A 191 -4.61 1.69 -29.76
C LEU A 191 -4.01 3.11 -29.79
N PRO A 192 -4.73 4.11 -30.34
CA PRO A 192 -4.24 5.49 -30.35
C PRO A 192 -4.06 6.01 -28.92
N ARG A 193 -3.16 6.98 -28.75
CA ARG A 193 -2.97 7.68 -27.47
C ARG A 193 -4.01 8.78 -27.36
N LEU A 194 -4.96 8.60 -26.44
CA LEU A 194 -5.99 9.58 -26.15
C LEU A 194 -5.74 10.18 -24.76
N ALA A 195 -6.10 11.45 -24.58
CA ALA A 195 -5.87 12.16 -23.32
C ALA A 195 -6.92 11.80 -22.25
N ASP A 196 -8.09 11.33 -22.66
CA ASP A 196 -9.24 11.04 -21.81
C ASP A 196 -9.63 9.56 -21.94
N GLY A 197 -9.95 8.94 -20.81
CA GLY A 197 -10.47 7.58 -20.78
C GLY A 197 -11.78 7.46 -21.54
N GLU A 198 -12.67 8.46 -21.45
CA GLU A 198 -13.97 8.45 -22.11
C GLU A 198 -13.86 8.35 -23.65
N ALA A 199 -12.79 8.90 -24.22
CA ALA A 199 -12.52 8.82 -25.65
C ALA A 199 -12.23 7.37 -26.13
N TYR A 200 -11.90 6.44 -25.23
CA TYR A 200 -11.73 5.02 -25.56
C TYR A 200 -13.05 4.24 -25.62
N ARG A 201 -14.16 4.74 -25.05
CA ARG A 201 -15.46 4.03 -25.07
C ARG A 201 -15.96 3.68 -26.48
N PRO A 202 -16.03 4.60 -27.45
CA PRO A 202 -16.49 4.25 -28.80
C PRO A 202 -15.56 3.27 -29.50
N LEU A 203 -14.24 3.38 -29.29
CA LEU A 203 -13.26 2.48 -29.87
C LEU A 203 -13.41 1.05 -29.32
N LEU A 204 -13.46 0.90 -27.99
CA LEU A 204 -13.59 -0.41 -27.36
C LEU A 204 -15.00 -0.99 -27.55
N GLY A 205 -16.03 -0.15 -27.61
CA GLY A 205 -17.41 -0.55 -27.90
C GLY A 205 -17.56 -1.22 -29.26
N ALA A 206 -16.94 -0.67 -30.31
CA ALA A 206 -16.94 -1.26 -31.65
C ALA A 206 -16.29 -2.65 -31.69
N GLU A 207 -15.34 -2.92 -30.78
CA GLU A 207 -14.63 -4.20 -30.71
C GLU A 207 -15.44 -5.30 -30.00
N VAL A 208 -16.45 -4.94 -29.20
CA VAL A 208 -17.27 -5.91 -28.46
C VAL A 208 -18.00 -6.86 -29.40
N GLU A 209 -18.70 -6.34 -30.40
CA GLU A 209 -19.47 -7.15 -31.36
C GLU A 209 -18.55 -8.08 -32.15
N ARG A 210 -17.40 -7.57 -32.61
CA ARG A 210 -16.41 -8.36 -33.38
C ARG A 210 -15.81 -9.49 -32.55
N LEU A 211 -15.40 -9.22 -31.31
CA LEU A 211 -14.83 -10.22 -30.42
C LEU A 211 -15.88 -11.23 -29.96
N GLN A 212 -17.10 -10.79 -29.70
CA GLN A 212 -18.23 -11.65 -29.33
C GLN A 212 -18.58 -12.61 -30.48
N GLY A 213 -18.69 -12.12 -31.72
CA GLY A 213 -18.95 -12.99 -32.88
C GLY A 213 -17.82 -14.01 -33.13
N ARG A 214 -16.56 -13.62 -32.88
CA ARG A 214 -15.42 -14.57 -32.93
C ARG A 214 -15.52 -15.64 -31.84
N LEU A 215 -15.89 -15.26 -30.62
CA LEU A 215 -16.09 -16.19 -29.50
C LEU A 215 -17.23 -17.18 -29.82
N GLU A 216 -18.36 -16.68 -30.33
CA GLU A 216 -19.51 -17.50 -30.73
C GLU A 216 -19.14 -18.47 -31.84
N GLY A 217 -18.37 -18.05 -32.85
CA GLY A 217 -17.88 -18.94 -33.91
C GLY A 217 -16.96 -20.05 -33.39
N LEU A 218 -16.10 -19.76 -32.40
CA LEU A 218 -15.29 -20.79 -31.73
C LEU A 218 -16.16 -21.76 -30.91
N GLN A 219 -17.22 -21.25 -30.27
CA GLN A 219 -18.13 -22.03 -29.44
C GLN A 219 -19.14 -22.86 -30.25
N GLN A 220 -19.52 -22.41 -31.45
CA GLN A 220 -20.44 -23.14 -32.33
C GLN A 220 -19.76 -24.34 -32.98
N ARG A 221 -18.53 -24.16 -33.49
CA ARG A 221 -17.66 -25.28 -33.93
C ARG A 221 -17.45 -26.32 -32.84
N ALA A 222 -17.57 -25.87 -31.60
CA ALA A 222 -17.42 -26.65 -30.40
C ALA A 222 -18.71 -27.30 -29.89
N PHE A 223 -19.87 -26.99 -30.47
CA PHE A 223 -21.15 -27.57 -30.13
C PHE A 223 -21.58 -28.64 -31.15
N ASP A 224 -21.18 -28.47 -32.40
CA ASP A 224 -21.52 -29.37 -33.51
C ASP A 224 -20.87 -30.76 -33.42
N ASP A 225 -19.94 -30.97 -32.48
CA ASP A 225 -19.24 -32.24 -32.24
C ASP A 225 -19.46 -32.73 -30.78
N PRO A 226 -20.15 -33.87 -30.56
CA PRO A 226 -20.37 -34.43 -29.23
C PRO A 226 -19.08 -34.69 -28.43
N ALA A 227 -17.96 -34.97 -29.10
CA ALA A 227 -16.65 -35.16 -28.45
C ALA A 227 -16.08 -33.84 -27.88
N PHE A 228 -16.64 -32.70 -28.27
CA PHE A 228 -16.15 -31.39 -27.87
C PHE A 228 -16.60 -30.98 -26.46
N ALA A 229 -17.71 -31.53 -25.95
CA ALA A 229 -18.08 -31.36 -24.54
C ALA A 229 -16.96 -31.84 -23.59
N ASP A 230 -16.15 -32.80 -24.05
CA ASP A 230 -15.01 -33.34 -23.32
C ASP A 230 -13.69 -32.60 -23.59
N LEU A 231 -13.67 -31.58 -24.46
CA LEU A 231 -12.48 -30.80 -24.77
C LEU A 231 -12.37 -29.53 -23.89
N PRO A 232 -11.15 -29.13 -23.47
CA PRO A 232 -10.92 -27.84 -22.80
C PRO A 232 -11.24 -26.65 -23.72
N PRO A 233 -11.64 -25.49 -23.17
CA PRO A 233 -11.65 -24.22 -23.91
C PRO A 233 -10.28 -23.95 -24.55
N SER A 234 -10.27 -23.44 -25.78
CA SER A 234 -9.01 -23.08 -26.44
C SER A 234 -8.34 -21.89 -25.73
N PRO A 235 -7.01 -21.71 -25.82
CA PRO A 235 -6.34 -20.52 -25.28
C PRO A 235 -6.94 -19.22 -25.84
N GLU A 236 -7.27 -19.24 -27.13
CA GLU A 236 -7.94 -18.14 -27.82
C GLU A 236 -9.32 -17.82 -27.20
N GLU A 237 -10.13 -18.85 -26.92
CA GLU A 237 -11.45 -18.69 -26.28
C GLU A 237 -11.32 -18.00 -24.91
N LEU A 238 -10.36 -18.45 -24.09
CA LEU A 238 -10.12 -17.90 -22.74
C LEU A 238 -9.62 -16.46 -22.80
N GLU A 239 -8.73 -16.14 -23.75
CA GLU A 239 -8.21 -14.79 -23.92
C GLU A 239 -9.27 -13.82 -24.43
N ILE A 240 -10.07 -14.21 -25.43
CA ILE A 240 -11.18 -13.38 -25.94
C ILE A 240 -12.17 -13.08 -24.82
N ARG A 241 -12.55 -14.10 -24.03
CA ARG A 241 -13.45 -13.90 -22.88
C ARG A 241 -12.87 -12.90 -21.88
N ALA A 242 -11.60 -13.05 -21.50
CA ALA A 242 -10.95 -12.13 -20.57
C ALA A 242 -10.80 -10.69 -21.13
N VAL A 243 -10.64 -10.53 -22.45
CA VAL A 243 -10.65 -9.21 -23.11
C VAL A 243 -12.06 -8.61 -23.09
N LEU A 244 -13.07 -9.38 -23.49
CA LEU A 244 -14.48 -8.95 -23.50
C LEU A 244 -14.96 -8.54 -22.11
N ASP A 245 -14.67 -9.33 -21.09
CA ASP A 245 -15.04 -9.06 -19.70
C ASP A 245 -14.46 -7.71 -19.24
N ARG A 246 -13.17 -7.45 -19.52
CA ARG A 246 -12.51 -6.17 -19.25
C ARG A 246 -13.14 -4.99 -19.99
N ILE A 247 -13.42 -5.16 -21.28
CA ILE A 247 -14.03 -4.10 -22.10
C ILE A 247 -15.44 -3.78 -21.58
N ARG A 248 -16.29 -4.81 -21.38
CA ARG A 248 -17.64 -4.63 -20.85
C ARG A 248 -17.63 -3.93 -19.51
N PHE A 249 -16.75 -4.34 -18.60
CA PHE A 249 -16.60 -3.65 -17.32
C PHE A 249 -16.31 -2.16 -17.48
N PHE A 250 -15.38 -1.78 -18.36
CA PHE A 250 -15.11 -0.37 -18.63
C PHE A 250 -16.33 0.36 -19.22
N LEU A 251 -17.02 -0.26 -20.19
CA LEU A 251 -18.17 0.34 -20.88
C LEU A 251 -19.41 0.46 -19.98
N GLU A 252 -19.63 -0.50 -19.08
CA GLU A 252 -20.78 -0.58 -18.16
C GLU A 252 -20.49 0.07 -16.80
N ALA A 253 -19.23 0.46 -16.54
CA ALA A 253 -18.86 1.09 -15.28
C ALA A 253 -19.73 2.32 -15.00
N PRO A 254 -20.14 2.54 -13.73
CA PRO A 254 -20.83 3.76 -13.33
C PRO A 254 -20.06 5.01 -13.76
N ASP A 255 -20.76 6.13 -13.91
CA ASP A 255 -20.15 7.40 -14.30
C ASP A 255 -19.04 7.81 -13.31
N THR A 256 -17.80 7.55 -13.72
CA THR A 256 -16.57 7.86 -13.01
C THR A 256 -15.55 8.34 -14.02
N GLU A 257 -14.73 9.30 -13.61
CA GLU A 257 -13.59 9.74 -14.42
C GLU A 257 -12.57 8.59 -14.54
N TRP A 258 -12.03 8.39 -15.75
CA TRP A 258 -11.02 7.38 -16.05
C TRP A 258 -9.72 8.03 -16.48
N VAL A 259 -8.66 7.77 -15.72
CA VAL A 259 -7.32 8.27 -15.99
C VAL A 259 -6.59 7.32 -16.93
N VAL A 260 -6.00 7.88 -17.98
CA VAL A 260 -5.18 7.15 -18.95
C VAL A 260 -3.73 7.11 -18.46
N ARG A 261 -3.18 5.91 -18.29
CA ARG A 261 -1.74 5.69 -18.17
C ARG A 261 -1.28 4.95 -19.43
N TYR A 262 -0.68 5.70 -20.35
CA TYR A 262 -0.12 5.16 -21.58
C TYR A 262 1.17 5.90 -21.95
N ALA A 263 2.31 5.38 -21.49
CA ALA A 263 3.60 6.06 -21.58
C ALA A 263 4.13 6.11 -23.04
N PRO A 264 4.78 7.22 -23.48
CA PRO A 264 5.18 7.48 -24.88
C PRO A 264 6.13 6.43 -25.47
N GLU A 265 6.82 5.69 -24.62
CA GLU A 265 7.77 4.65 -24.99
C GLU A 265 7.09 3.53 -25.78
N ALA A 266 7.78 3.05 -26.82
CA ALA A 266 7.32 1.93 -27.62
C ALA A 266 7.17 0.66 -26.75
N GLY A 267 6.07 -0.06 -26.92
CA GLY A 267 5.78 -1.28 -26.15
C GLY A 267 5.04 -1.06 -24.83
N SER A 268 4.81 0.20 -24.42
CA SER A 268 4.06 0.51 -23.19
C SER A 268 2.63 -0.06 -23.23
N PRO A 269 2.12 -0.62 -22.12
CA PRO A 269 0.72 -1.01 -22.04
C PRO A 269 -0.18 0.24 -21.99
N LEU A 270 -1.42 0.08 -22.45
CA LEU A 270 -2.51 1.02 -22.15
C LEU A 270 -3.16 0.58 -20.84
N GLU A 271 -3.31 1.50 -19.90
CA GLU A 271 -4.07 1.29 -18.66
C GLU A 271 -5.11 2.40 -18.50
N LEU A 272 -6.37 2.01 -18.29
CA LEU A 272 -7.49 2.88 -17.95
C LEU A 272 -7.81 2.64 -16.48
N LEU A 273 -7.55 3.64 -15.64
CA LEU A 273 -7.70 3.54 -14.19
C LEU A 273 -8.88 4.39 -13.73
N PRO A 274 -9.82 3.87 -12.91
CA PRO A 274 -10.86 4.72 -12.35
C PRO A 274 -10.25 5.72 -11.37
N LEU A 275 -10.60 7.00 -11.50
CA LEU A 275 -10.13 8.04 -10.59
C LEU A 275 -10.69 7.81 -9.17
N SER A 276 -11.92 7.31 -9.05
CA SER A 276 -12.51 6.98 -7.75
C SER A 276 -12.95 5.52 -7.71
N VAL A 277 -12.70 4.88 -6.58
CA VAL A 277 -13.20 3.50 -6.33
C VAL A 277 -14.55 3.51 -5.64
N ALA A 278 -15.07 4.67 -5.23
CA ALA A 278 -16.32 4.82 -4.50
C ALA A 278 -17.51 4.07 -5.16
N PRO A 279 -17.74 4.15 -6.49
CA PRO A 279 -18.87 3.45 -7.09
C PRO A 279 -18.77 1.92 -6.99
N MET A 280 -17.55 1.38 -6.95
CA MET A 280 -17.28 -0.07 -6.90
C MET A 280 -17.06 -0.58 -5.46
N ALA A 281 -16.69 0.31 -4.54
CA ALA A 281 -16.38 -0.04 -3.16
C ALA A 281 -17.56 -0.67 -2.43
N ARG A 282 -18.80 -0.25 -2.75
CA ARG A 282 -20.02 -0.78 -2.12
C ARG A 282 -20.16 -2.29 -2.26
N ALA A 283 -19.88 -2.83 -3.45
CA ALA A 283 -19.98 -4.25 -3.74
C ALA A 283 -18.99 -5.10 -2.91
N ILE A 284 -17.89 -4.49 -2.48
CA ILE A 284 -16.85 -5.13 -1.67
C ILE A 284 -17.12 -4.92 -0.18
N LEU A 285 -17.50 -3.72 0.25
CA LEU A 285 -17.61 -3.36 1.66
C LEU A 285 -18.98 -3.68 2.28
N PHE A 286 -20.06 -3.75 1.52
CA PHE A 286 -21.42 -3.98 2.06
C PHE A 286 -22.12 -5.20 1.50
N ASP A 287 -21.96 -5.47 0.22
CA ASP A 287 -22.67 -6.61 -0.38
C ASP A 287 -21.98 -7.93 0.01
N ALA A 288 -20.70 -7.88 0.41
CA ALA A 288 -19.92 -9.05 0.78
C ALA A 288 -20.22 -9.57 2.18
N ALA A 289 -20.55 -8.67 3.11
CA ALA A 289 -20.82 -9.04 4.48
C ALA A 289 -21.84 -8.12 5.15
N GLU A 290 -22.46 -8.59 6.23
CA GLU A 290 -23.35 -7.76 7.07
C GLU A 290 -22.57 -6.66 7.81
N LEU A 291 -21.38 -7.00 8.31
CA LEU A 291 -20.48 -6.10 9.04
C LEU A 291 -19.10 -6.09 8.40
N THR A 292 -18.52 -4.89 8.26
CA THR A 292 -17.16 -4.72 7.73
C THR A 292 -16.25 -4.02 8.73
N VAL A 293 -15.10 -4.65 9.02
CA VAL A 293 -14.05 -4.14 9.89
C VAL A 293 -12.77 -3.94 9.09
N LEU A 294 -12.24 -2.73 9.10
CA LEU A 294 -10.99 -2.38 8.45
C LEU A 294 -9.95 -2.07 9.51
N SER A 295 -8.82 -2.76 9.46
CA SER A 295 -7.76 -2.69 10.48
C SER A 295 -6.47 -2.17 9.86
N SER A 296 -5.80 -1.23 10.52
CA SER A 296 -4.44 -0.80 10.17
C SER A 296 -3.78 -0.07 11.35
N ALA A 297 -2.50 0.30 11.23
CA ALA A 297 -1.87 1.23 12.16
C ALA A 297 -2.53 2.62 12.11
N TYR A 298 -2.96 3.04 10.93
CA TYR A 298 -3.64 4.31 10.71
C TYR A 298 -4.38 4.30 9.37
N LEU A 299 -5.68 4.63 9.37
CA LEU A 299 -6.56 4.67 8.19
C LEU A 299 -6.93 6.09 7.80
N GLY A 300 -6.76 7.06 8.71
CA GLY A 300 -6.92 8.47 8.40
C GLY A 300 -8.11 9.12 9.07
N GLN A 301 -8.39 10.38 8.69
CA GLN A 301 -9.60 11.04 9.16
C GLN A 301 -10.85 10.38 8.57
N ARG A 302 -11.84 10.13 9.44
CA ARG A 302 -13.13 9.50 9.12
C ARG A 302 -13.81 10.08 7.89
N THR A 303 -13.84 11.41 7.74
CA THR A 303 -14.53 12.08 6.63
C THR A 303 -13.83 11.84 5.29
N VAL A 304 -12.51 12.02 5.23
CA VAL A 304 -11.73 11.76 4.02
C VAL A 304 -11.79 10.27 3.65
N PHE A 305 -11.75 9.38 4.64
CA PHE A 305 -11.94 7.95 4.41
C PHE A 305 -13.32 7.66 3.80
N ALA A 306 -14.38 8.21 4.39
CA ALA A 306 -15.75 8.01 3.91
C ALA A 306 -15.90 8.47 2.45
N GLU A 307 -15.39 9.67 2.12
CA GLU A 307 -15.38 10.21 0.76
C GLU A 307 -14.65 9.28 -0.24
N CYS A 308 -13.49 8.71 0.12
CA CYS A 308 -12.73 7.79 -0.76
C CYS A 308 -13.51 6.54 -1.17
N PHE A 309 -14.43 6.08 -0.32
CA PHE A 309 -15.19 4.85 -0.53
C PHE A 309 -16.69 5.09 -0.79
N GLY A 310 -17.11 6.35 -0.99
CA GLY A 310 -18.50 6.70 -1.25
C GLY A 310 -19.43 6.41 -0.08
N LEU A 311 -18.94 6.58 1.15
CA LEU A 311 -19.67 6.35 2.39
C LEU A 311 -20.13 7.68 2.97
N GLU A 312 -21.25 7.66 3.67
CA GLU A 312 -21.61 8.74 4.56
C GLU A 312 -20.77 8.67 5.84
N PRO A 313 -20.37 9.81 6.44
CA PRO A 313 -19.54 9.79 7.62
C PRO A 313 -20.14 8.98 8.77
N ASP A 314 -21.45 9.02 9.00
CA ASP A 314 -22.17 8.28 10.06
C ASP A 314 -22.14 6.75 9.88
N GLN A 315 -21.97 6.28 8.65
CA GLN A 315 -21.72 4.87 8.35
C GLN A 315 -20.32 4.41 8.76
N VAL A 316 -19.42 5.34 9.10
CA VAL A 316 -18.03 5.04 9.48
C VAL A 316 -17.83 5.27 10.97
N ARG A 317 -17.56 4.19 11.70
CA ARG A 317 -17.21 4.19 13.13
C ARG A 317 -15.71 4.02 13.28
N VAL A 318 -15.08 4.71 14.23
CA VAL A 318 -13.62 4.67 14.42
C VAL A 318 -13.28 4.27 15.85
N LEU A 319 -12.50 3.22 15.99
CA LEU A 319 -11.83 2.80 17.21
C LEU A 319 -10.33 3.05 17.06
N ALA A 320 -9.80 4.07 17.73
CA ALA A 320 -8.38 4.41 17.67
C ALA A 320 -7.67 4.10 18.99
N ALA A 321 -6.62 3.29 18.91
CA ALA A 321 -5.76 2.94 20.02
C ALA A 321 -4.54 3.86 20.11
N GLY A 322 -4.12 4.18 21.34
CA GLY A 322 -2.83 4.82 21.58
C GLY A 322 -1.66 3.86 21.34
N SER A 323 -0.43 4.38 21.24
CA SER A 323 0.76 3.53 21.26
C SER A 323 0.92 2.93 22.66
N PRO A 324 1.07 1.60 22.78
CA PRO A 324 1.33 0.97 24.08
C PRO A 324 2.78 1.16 24.55
N PHE A 325 3.63 1.81 23.74
CA PHE A 325 5.06 1.94 23.98
C PHE A 325 5.43 3.36 24.43
N PRO A 326 6.24 3.51 25.48
CA PRO A 326 6.67 4.82 25.95
C PRO A 326 7.55 5.51 24.91
N LEU A 327 7.45 6.83 24.83
CA LEU A 327 8.17 7.65 23.85
C LEU A 327 9.69 7.37 23.83
N ALA A 328 10.30 7.15 25.00
CA ALA A 328 11.72 6.85 25.13
C ALA A 328 12.20 5.61 24.36
N ARG A 329 11.29 4.67 24.05
CA ARG A 329 11.60 3.46 23.26
C ARG A 329 11.36 3.63 21.75
N ARG A 330 10.66 4.70 21.36
CA ARG A 330 10.30 5.02 19.97
C ARG A 330 10.68 6.46 19.58
N PRO A 331 11.89 6.94 19.91
CA PRO A 331 12.24 8.33 19.66
C PRO A 331 12.30 8.63 18.15
N ILE A 332 11.90 9.85 17.79
CA ILE A 332 12.21 10.44 16.50
C ILE A 332 13.38 11.39 16.69
N VAL A 333 14.42 11.24 15.88
CA VAL A 333 15.57 12.16 15.82
C VAL A 333 15.47 12.92 14.49
N TYR A 334 15.13 14.21 14.58
CA TYR A 334 14.95 15.06 13.40
C TYR A 334 16.24 15.78 13.05
N ARG A 335 16.85 15.44 11.91
CA ARG A 335 18.12 15.99 11.42
C ARG A 335 18.02 16.36 9.94
N PRO A 336 17.25 17.40 9.60
CA PRO A 336 16.96 17.72 8.21
C PRO A 336 18.20 18.23 7.48
N VAL A 337 18.50 17.68 6.31
CA VAL A 337 19.55 18.22 5.41
C VAL A 337 19.02 19.34 4.51
N GLY A 338 17.70 19.54 4.50
CA GLY A 338 17.00 20.53 3.70
C GLY A 338 15.63 20.00 3.25
N ALA A 339 14.85 20.83 2.56
CA ALA A 339 13.54 20.42 2.05
C ALA A 339 13.73 19.67 0.72
N LEU A 340 13.56 18.35 0.74
CA LEU A 340 13.82 17.52 -0.43
C LEU A 340 12.65 17.57 -1.43
N SER A 341 12.97 17.90 -2.67
CA SER A 341 12.03 18.01 -3.80
C SER A 341 12.73 17.59 -5.08
N ARG A 342 12.01 17.43 -6.20
CA ARG A 342 12.67 17.14 -7.50
C ARG A 342 13.70 18.23 -7.87
N ALA A 343 13.43 19.49 -7.51
CA ALA A 343 14.31 20.62 -7.81
C ALA A 343 15.54 20.72 -6.89
N THR A 344 15.44 20.29 -5.63
CA THR A 344 16.51 20.43 -4.62
C THR A 344 17.31 19.16 -4.39
N LEU A 345 16.83 18.00 -4.87
CA LEU A 345 17.42 16.69 -4.56
C LEU A 345 18.89 16.61 -4.99
N GLY A 346 19.23 16.99 -6.22
CA GLY A 346 20.62 16.89 -6.71
C GLY A 346 21.62 17.73 -5.89
N GLN A 347 21.21 18.89 -5.39
CA GLN A 347 22.05 19.73 -4.52
C GLN A 347 22.20 19.16 -3.11
N LEU A 348 21.14 18.55 -2.57
CA LEU A 348 21.10 18.07 -1.18
C LEU A 348 21.55 16.61 -1.02
N GLU A 349 21.66 15.84 -2.11
CA GLU A 349 22.07 14.43 -2.11
C GLU A 349 23.43 14.20 -1.42
N PRO A 350 24.50 15.00 -1.65
CA PRO A 350 25.77 14.82 -0.94
C PRO A 350 25.65 15.03 0.58
N ALA A 351 24.86 16.03 1.01
CA ALA A 351 24.61 16.30 2.42
C ALA A 351 23.78 15.18 3.06
N LEU A 352 22.78 14.67 2.33
CA LEU A 352 21.98 13.50 2.73
C LEU A 352 22.87 12.28 2.95
N ALA A 353 23.77 11.98 2.00
CA ALA A 353 24.67 10.84 2.11
C ALA A 353 25.67 11.00 3.26
N ALA A 354 26.16 12.22 3.52
CA ALA A 354 27.02 12.50 4.67
C ALA A 354 26.30 12.27 6.01
N GLU A 355 25.05 12.72 6.15
CA GLU A 355 24.26 12.48 7.38
C GLU A 355 23.94 10.99 7.55
N VAL A 356 23.58 10.29 6.46
CA VAL A 356 23.38 8.84 6.49
C VAL A 356 24.66 8.13 6.94
N ALA A 357 25.83 8.49 6.41
CA ALA A 357 27.11 7.93 6.82
C ALA A 357 27.39 8.17 8.32
N GLY A 358 27.09 9.37 8.83
CA GLY A 358 27.23 9.70 10.25
C GLY A 358 26.32 8.84 11.14
N ILE A 359 25.07 8.62 10.73
CA ILE A 359 24.13 7.74 11.45
C ILE A 359 24.61 6.28 11.41
N LEU A 360 25.07 5.79 10.25
CA LEU A 360 25.61 4.44 10.12
C LEU A 360 26.85 4.21 10.98
N ALA A 361 27.69 5.23 11.16
CA ALA A 361 28.84 5.19 12.05
C ALA A 361 28.44 5.18 13.53
N ALA A 362 27.45 5.98 13.92
CA ALA A 362 26.89 5.96 15.28
C ALA A 362 26.25 4.60 15.63
N HIS A 363 25.70 3.93 14.61
CA HIS A 363 25.11 2.60 14.69
C HIS A 363 26.02 1.51 14.10
N ALA A 364 27.32 1.57 14.42
CA ALA A 364 28.33 0.64 13.91
C ALA A 364 28.00 -0.85 14.22
N GLY A 365 27.39 -1.11 15.37
CA GLY A 365 27.05 -2.46 15.86
C GLY A 365 25.58 -2.87 15.66
N ASP A 366 24.75 -2.00 15.09
CA ASP A 366 23.31 -2.20 15.05
C ASP A 366 22.81 -2.57 13.65
N LYS A 367 21.77 -3.40 13.57
CA LYS A 367 21.02 -3.59 12.32
C LYS A 367 20.03 -2.45 12.12
N GLY A 368 19.83 -2.06 10.85
CA GLY A 368 18.95 -0.94 10.52
C GLY A 368 18.22 -1.04 9.18
N LEU A 369 17.38 -0.03 8.92
CA LEU A 369 16.63 0.11 7.66
C LEU A 369 16.67 1.55 7.14
N ILE A 370 17.01 1.73 5.87
CA ILE A 370 16.98 3.01 5.18
C ILE A 370 15.82 3.00 4.18
N HIS A 371 14.84 3.86 4.42
CA HIS A 371 13.72 4.12 3.52
C HIS A 371 14.16 5.15 2.47
N ALA A 372 14.43 4.68 1.27
CA ALA A 372 14.75 5.54 0.12
C ALA A 372 13.48 6.05 -0.57
N GLY A 373 13.55 7.23 -1.19
CA GLY A 373 12.42 7.78 -1.95
C GLY A 373 12.14 7.04 -3.27
N SER A 374 13.15 6.43 -3.88
CA SER A 374 13.02 5.65 -5.12
C SER A 374 14.21 4.71 -5.29
N TYR A 375 14.11 3.72 -6.20
CA TYR A 375 15.25 2.86 -6.54
C TYR A 375 16.43 3.64 -7.12
N ALA A 376 16.16 4.68 -7.90
CA ALA A 376 17.21 5.55 -8.45
C ALA A 376 17.93 6.33 -7.33
N ALA A 377 17.19 6.87 -6.36
CA ALA A 377 17.77 7.55 -5.20
C ALA A 377 18.57 6.58 -4.31
N ALA A 378 18.07 5.35 -4.11
CA ALA A 378 18.79 4.32 -3.37
C ALA A 378 20.14 3.96 -4.02
N ARG A 379 20.16 3.79 -5.35
CA ARG A 379 21.41 3.51 -6.10
C ARG A 379 22.43 4.64 -5.97
N ARG A 380 21.99 5.91 -6.09
CA ARG A 380 22.87 7.07 -5.92
C ARG A 380 23.42 7.18 -4.49
N LEU A 381 22.55 6.96 -3.49
CA LEU A 381 22.97 6.93 -2.09
C LEU A 381 24.00 5.84 -1.83
N LEU A 382 23.78 4.63 -2.35
CA LEU A 382 24.72 3.52 -2.20
C LEU A 382 26.08 3.81 -2.83
N ALA A 383 26.09 4.42 -4.02
CA ALA A 383 27.32 4.82 -4.70
C ALA A 383 28.11 5.85 -3.87
N ASP A 384 27.46 6.93 -3.42
CA ASP A 384 28.12 7.96 -2.58
C ASP A 384 28.63 7.37 -1.26
N LEU A 385 27.86 6.51 -0.61
CA LEU A 385 28.29 5.81 0.60
C LEU A 385 29.50 4.90 0.36
N GLY A 386 29.59 4.28 -0.83
CA GLY A 386 30.73 3.49 -1.26
C GLY A 386 32.04 4.28 -1.25
N ASP A 387 32.00 5.53 -1.69
CA ASP A 387 33.15 6.42 -1.73
C ASP A 387 33.42 7.07 -0.36
N ARG A 388 32.38 7.53 0.32
CA ARG A 388 32.48 8.33 1.56
C ARG A 388 32.71 7.50 2.82
N ALA A 389 32.08 6.32 2.90
CA ALA A 389 32.14 5.45 4.06
C ALA A 389 32.18 3.97 3.67
N PRO A 390 33.28 3.49 3.03
CA PRO A 390 33.34 2.14 2.46
C PRO A 390 33.01 1.01 3.44
N ARG A 391 33.42 1.16 4.71
CA ARG A 391 33.10 0.18 5.77
C ARG A 391 31.61 0.10 6.09
N ALA A 392 30.93 1.24 6.15
CA ALA A 392 29.49 1.30 6.38
C ALA A 392 28.73 0.79 5.15
N ALA A 393 29.17 1.15 3.94
CA ALA A 393 28.55 0.71 2.69
C ALA A 393 28.56 -0.82 2.53
N ARG A 394 29.61 -1.51 2.97
CA ARG A 394 29.70 -2.99 2.95
C ARG A 394 28.61 -3.69 3.76
N ARG A 395 27.99 -3.01 4.73
CA ARG A 395 26.89 -3.56 5.54
C ARG A 395 25.53 -3.41 4.87
N ILE A 396 25.45 -2.65 3.78
CA ILE A 396 24.18 -2.33 3.12
C ILE A 396 23.72 -3.50 2.24
N LEU A 397 22.52 -3.97 2.51
CA LEU A 397 21.79 -4.92 1.70
C LEU A 397 20.77 -4.15 0.85
N PHE A 398 21.13 -3.84 -0.40
CA PHE A 398 20.24 -3.14 -1.31
C PHE A 398 19.16 -4.08 -1.85
N VAL A 399 17.90 -3.71 -1.63
CA VAL A 399 16.74 -4.43 -2.18
C VAL A 399 16.35 -3.77 -3.49
N ASP A 400 16.84 -4.32 -4.59
CA ASP A 400 16.68 -3.80 -5.95
C ASP A 400 15.34 -4.16 -6.60
N SER A 401 14.59 -5.09 -6.01
CA SER A 401 13.37 -5.66 -6.57
C SER A 401 12.48 -6.28 -5.50
N SER A 402 11.20 -6.50 -5.84
CA SER A 402 10.26 -7.24 -5.00
C SER A 402 10.68 -8.71 -4.79
N ALA A 403 11.25 -9.35 -5.81
CA ALA A 403 11.79 -10.70 -5.73
C ALA A 403 13.03 -10.78 -4.82
N GLY A 404 13.91 -9.77 -4.89
CA GLY A 404 15.08 -9.65 -4.03
C GLY A 404 14.75 -9.38 -2.55
N LYS A 405 13.54 -8.92 -2.23
CA LYS A 405 13.11 -8.58 -0.86
C LYS A 405 13.21 -9.77 0.09
N ALA A 406 12.73 -10.95 -0.31
CA ALA A 406 12.75 -12.13 0.55
C ALA A 406 14.19 -12.57 0.87
N ARG A 407 15.06 -12.59 -0.14
CA ARG A 407 16.48 -12.94 0.00
C ARG A 407 17.21 -11.95 0.90
N ALA A 408 17.01 -10.65 0.71
CA ALA A 408 17.66 -9.63 1.52
C ALA A 408 17.21 -9.70 2.99
N LEU A 409 15.93 -10.01 3.23
CA LEU A 409 15.40 -10.20 4.58
C LEU A 409 15.96 -11.45 5.25
N ASP A 410 16.05 -12.55 4.52
CA ASP A 410 16.65 -13.78 5.02
C ASP A 410 18.13 -13.57 5.37
N GLN A 411 18.89 -12.95 4.48
CA GLN A 411 20.29 -12.57 4.73
C GLN A 411 20.42 -11.64 5.93
N HIS A 412 19.52 -10.65 6.08
CA HIS A 412 19.52 -9.73 7.21
C HIS A 412 19.24 -10.43 8.54
N ARG A 413 18.35 -11.43 8.55
CA ARG A 413 18.00 -12.20 9.75
C ARG A 413 19.06 -13.21 10.15
N THR A 414 19.68 -13.87 9.18
CA THR A 414 20.67 -14.94 9.41
C THR A 414 22.07 -14.40 9.64
N SER A 415 22.39 -13.21 9.13
CA SER A 415 23.70 -12.60 9.30
C SER A 415 23.98 -12.21 10.75
N ARG A 416 25.18 -12.52 11.25
CA ARG A 416 25.70 -12.01 12.53
C ARG A 416 26.23 -10.58 12.42
N GLU A 417 26.49 -10.12 11.20
CA GLU A 417 26.94 -8.76 10.94
C GLU A 417 25.78 -7.77 11.13
N PRO A 418 26.07 -6.52 11.54
CA PRO A 418 25.08 -5.48 11.74
C PRO A 418 24.60 -4.89 10.40
N THR A 419 23.95 -5.73 9.59
CA THR A 419 23.47 -5.41 8.24
C THR A 419 22.43 -4.29 8.25
N VAL A 420 22.37 -3.51 7.16
CA VAL A 420 21.40 -2.41 6.99
C VAL A 420 20.66 -2.59 5.68
N LEU A 421 19.34 -2.73 5.75
CA LEU A 421 18.51 -2.82 4.55
C LEU A 421 18.37 -1.44 3.90
N LEU A 422 18.50 -1.36 2.58
CA LEU A 422 18.21 -0.14 1.81
C LEU A 422 17.14 -0.45 0.79
N SER A 423 15.97 0.19 0.91
CA SER A 423 14.86 -0.06 -0.02
C SER A 423 13.84 1.10 -0.08
N PRO A 424 13.27 1.38 -1.26
CA PRO A 424 12.10 2.25 -1.38
C PRO A 424 10.77 1.55 -1.07
N SER A 425 10.73 0.21 -0.98
CA SER A 425 9.49 -0.59 -0.89
C SER A 425 9.30 -1.31 0.44
N MET A 426 10.20 -1.11 1.41
CA MET A 426 10.15 -1.76 2.74
C MET A 426 9.43 -0.94 3.81
N ARG A 427 8.62 0.04 3.41
CA ARG A 427 7.70 0.75 4.32
C ARG A 427 6.61 -0.15 4.88
N GLU A 428 6.29 -1.26 4.20
CA GLU A 428 5.25 -2.22 4.58
C GLU A 428 5.73 -3.67 4.52
N GLY A 429 5.09 -4.57 5.28
CA GLY A 429 5.28 -6.02 5.09
C GLY A 429 6.63 -6.58 5.48
N VAL A 430 7.22 -6.05 6.56
CA VAL A 430 8.46 -6.60 7.11
C VAL A 430 8.36 -6.54 8.62
N ASP A 431 8.56 -7.70 9.24
CA ASP A 431 8.66 -7.86 10.68
C ASP A 431 10.14 -8.05 11.08
N LEU A 432 10.68 -7.06 11.77
CA LEU A 432 12.07 -7.00 12.25
C LEU A 432 12.03 -6.53 13.72
N PRO A 433 11.72 -7.44 14.66
CA PRO A 433 11.71 -7.09 16.08
C PRO A 433 13.14 -6.99 16.64
N ASP A 434 13.29 -6.31 17.77
CA ASP A 434 14.52 -6.31 18.56
C ASP A 434 15.78 -5.90 17.77
N ASP A 435 16.84 -6.70 17.88
CA ASP A 435 18.15 -6.42 17.27
C ASP A 435 18.11 -6.47 15.75
N PHE A 436 17.00 -6.93 15.14
CA PHE A 436 16.84 -6.86 13.69
C PHE A 436 16.55 -5.44 13.19
N LEU A 437 16.13 -4.50 14.05
CA LEU A 437 15.88 -3.11 13.67
C LEU A 437 16.02 -2.12 14.85
N ARG A 438 17.26 -1.74 15.19
CA ARG A 438 17.53 -0.75 16.26
C ARG A 438 17.47 0.70 15.78
N PHE A 439 17.64 0.92 14.49
CA PHE A 439 17.45 2.24 13.90
C PHE A 439 16.84 2.17 12.51
N GLN A 440 16.15 3.22 12.13
CA GLN A 440 15.71 3.42 10.75
C GLN A 440 15.89 4.85 10.30
N ILE A 441 16.11 5.05 9.01
CA ILE A 441 16.33 6.36 8.40
C ILE A 441 15.27 6.60 7.33
N ILE A 442 14.44 7.63 7.52
CA ILE A 442 13.54 8.16 6.50
C ILE A 442 14.28 9.28 5.79
N THR A 443 14.81 8.96 4.60
CA THR A 443 15.65 9.89 3.84
C THR A 443 14.84 11.03 3.23
N LYS A 444 13.60 10.74 2.84
CA LYS A 444 12.67 11.68 2.20
C LYS A 444 11.25 11.42 2.68
N MET A 445 10.45 12.48 2.86
CA MET A 445 9.03 12.35 3.17
C MET A 445 8.31 11.53 2.09
N PRO A 446 7.47 10.54 2.46
CA PRO A 446 6.91 9.56 1.54
C PRO A 446 5.67 10.11 0.80
N TYR A 447 5.84 11.23 0.12
CA TYR A 447 4.80 11.79 -0.76
C TYR A 447 4.52 10.83 -1.94
N PRO A 448 3.25 10.62 -2.32
CA PRO A 448 2.90 9.91 -3.54
C PRO A 448 3.55 10.55 -4.79
N ASP A 449 3.82 9.76 -5.83
CA ASP A 449 4.53 10.25 -7.01
C ASP A 449 3.60 11.04 -7.94
N LEU A 450 3.76 12.36 -7.98
CA LEU A 450 3.03 13.23 -8.92
C LEU A 450 3.46 13.06 -10.38
N GLY A 451 4.49 12.24 -10.67
CA GLY A 451 4.78 11.79 -12.02
C GLY A 451 3.79 10.74 -12.53
N ASP A 452 3.06 10.07 -11.65
CA ASP A 452 2.01 9.13 -12.01
C ASP A 452 0.71 9.89 -12.35
N PRO A 453 0.10 9.66 -13.55
CA PRO A 453 -1.10 10.38 -13.97
C PRO A 453 -2.28 10.24 -13.00
N TRP A 454 -2.50 9.03 -12.45
CA TRP A 454 -3.60 8.78 -11.51
C TRP A 454 -3.40 9.53 -10.19
N THR A 455 -2.19 9.48 -9.65
CA THR A 455 -1.82 10.21 -8.43
C THR A 455 -1.95 11.72 -8.62
N ALA A 456 -1.51 12.26 -9.76
CA ALA A 456 -1.66 13.66 -10.09
C ALA A 456 -3.12 14.08 -10.19
N ALA A 457 -3.96 13.29 -10.87
CA ALA A 457 -5.40 13.53 -10.97
C ALA A 457 -6.10 13.44 -9.59
N ARG A 458 -5.77 12.44 -8.76
CA ARG A 458 -6.31 12.34 -7.39
C ARG A 458 -5.94 13.55 -6.54
N GLN A 459 -4.69 14.00 -6.61
CA GLN A 459 -4.22 15.17 -5.87
C GLN A 459 -4.91 16.46 -6.34
N ALA A 460 -5.10 16.63 -7.65
CA ALA A 460 -5.80 17.77 -8.22
C ALA A 460 -7.27 17.81 -7.77
N ARG A 461 -7.92 16.64 -7.69
CA ARG A 461 -9.30 16.50 -7.20
C ARG A 461 -9.42 16.75 -5.70
N ASP A 462 -8.54 16.16 -4.89
CA ASP A 462 -8.53 16.33 -3.44
C ASP A 462 -7.10 16.41 -2.87
N PRO A 463 -6.61 17.62 -2.53
CA PRO A 463 -5.33 17.78 -1.87
C PRO A 463 -5.26 17.14 -0.47
N ARG A 464 -6.39 16.93 0.20
CA ARG A 464 -6.44 16.29 1.53
C ARG A 464 -6.08 14.81 1.42
N TRP A 465 -6.59 14.11 0.39
CA TRP A 465 -6.20 12.74 0.05
C TRP A 465 -4.68 12.60 -0.08
N TYR A 466 -4.02 13.48 -0.84
CA TYR A 466 -2.57 13.40 -1.05
C TYR A 466 -1.78 13.58 0.26
N ALA A 467 -2.23 14.49 1.13
CA ALA A 467 -1.67 14.66 2.45
C ALA A 467 -1.93 13.43 3.36
N LEU A 468 -3.12 12.84 3.26
CA LEU A 468 -3.50 11.65 4.02
C LEU A 468 -2.67 10.43 3.64
N GLU A 469 -2.46 10.18 2.35
CA GLU A 469 -1.59 9.09 1.87
C GLU A 469 -0.15 9.27 2.34
N THR A 470 0.34 10.51 2.35
CA THR A 470 1.65 10.84 2.93
C THR A 470 1.70 10.54 4.43
N ALA A 471 0.65 10.89 5.18
CA ALA A 471 0.54 10.62 6.61
C ALA A 471 0.50 9.11 6.90
N LYS A 472 -0.32 8.34 6.18
CA LYS A 472 -0.38 6.87 6.28
C LYS A 472 1.01 6.26 6.05
N ALA A 473 1.67 6.59 4.94
CA ALA A 473 2.99 6.04 4.62
C ALA A 473 4.07 6.40 5.66
N LEU A 474 4.02 7.61 6.22
CA LEU A 474 4.93 8.05 7.28
C LEU A 474 4.70 7.29 8.59
N VAL A 475 3.45 7.17 9.02
CA VAL A 475 3.07 6.45 10.25
C VAL A 475 3.42 4.95 10.13
N GLN A 476 3.19 4.36 8.96
CA GLN A 476 3.56 2.97 8.67
C GLN A 476 5.08 2.75 8.73
N ALA A 477 5.87 3.68 8.18
CA ALA A 477 7.33 3.62 8.30
C ALA A 477 7.78 3.79 9.77
N TYR A 478 7.21 4.76 10.50
CA TYR A 478 7.58 5.04 11.89
C TYR A 478 7.28 3.86 12.82
N GLY A 479 6.12 3.20 12.67
CA GLY A 479 5.68 2.10 13.52
C GLY A 479 6.52 0.81 13.44
N ARG A 480 7.64 0.82 12.70
CA ARG A 480 8.51 -0.35 12.51
C ARG A 480 9.46 -0.62 13.66
N GLY A 481 9.94 0.43 14.32
CA GLY A 481 11.07 0.36 15.26
C GLY A 481 10.75 -0.16 16.66
N CYS A 482 9.47 -0.38 17.01
CA CYS A 482 9.11 -0.92 18.33
C CYS A 482 7.87 -1.82 18.18
N ARG A 483 8.02 -3.11 18.52
CA ARG A 483 7.02 -4.17 18.28
C ARG A 483 6.42 -4.80 19.54
N HIS A 484 7.09 -4.72 20.68
CA HIS A 484 6.56 -5.18 21.95
C HIS A 484 7.13 -4.37 23.11
N ALA A 485 6.63 -4.61 24.32
CA ALA A 485 6.96 -3.81 25.49
C ALA A 485 8.48 -3.67 25.68
N GLY A 486 9.25 -4.77 25.56
CA GLY A 486 10.71 -4.80 25.67
C GLY A 486 11.51 -4.18 24.50
N ASP A 487 10.88 -3.89 23.37
CA ASP A 487 11.57 -3.48 22.14
C ASP A 487 11.88 -1.97 22.14
N HIS A 488 12.87 -1.56 21.35
CA HIS A 488 13.23 -0.16 21.13
C HIS A 488 13.91 0.07 19.79
N GLY A 489 13.68 1.25 19.22
CA GLY A 489 14.31 1.65 17.97
C GLY A 489 14.19 3.15 17.69
N THR A 490 15.27 3.72 17.17
CA THR A 490 15.36 5.15 16.84
C THR A 490 14.98 5.41 15.40
N THR A 491 14.08 6.37 15.16
CA THR A 491 13.72 6.79 13.80
C THR A 491 14.36 8.13 13.47
N TYR A 492 15.26 8.14 12.49
CA TYR A 492 15.85 9.36 11.94
C TYR A 492 15.00 9.88 10.77
N ILE A 493 14.72 11.18 10.76
CA ILE A 493 14.06 11.84 9.63
C ILE A 493 14.95 12.97 9.12
N LEU A 494 15.36 12.85 7.85
CA LEU A 494 16.37 13.73 7.24
C LEU A 494 15.80 14.79 6.30
N ASP A 495 14.48 14.88 6.19
CA ASP A 495 13.80 15.78 5.25
C ASP A 495 13.08 16.92 5.99
N ALA A 496 13.43 18.17 5.66
CA ALA A 496 12.82 19.36 6.25
C ALA A 496 11.33 19.51 5.90
N GLN A 497 10.83 18.74 4.93
CA GLN A 497 9.41 18.68 4.60
C GLN A 497 8.55 18.18 5.77
N LEU A 498 9.10 17.42 6.74
CA LEU A 498 8.36 16.99 7.93
C LEU A 498 7.79 18.19 8.71
N GLN A 499 8.63 19.19 8.97
CA GLN A 499 8.21 20.38 9.71
C GLN A 499 7.09 21.15 8.99
N ARG A 500 7.19 21.27 7.67
CA ARG A 500 6.15 21.91 6.83
C ARG A 500 4.86 21.10 6.83
N PHE A 501 4.97 19.79 6.70
CA PHE A 501 3.85 18.87 6.74
C PHE A 501 3.10 18.99 8.07
N LEU A 502 3.83 18.97 9.20
CA LEU A 502 3.23 19.12 10.53
C LEU A 502 2.59 20.50 10.73
N ALA A 503 3.16 21.57 10.19
CA ALA A 503 2.57 22.90 10.29
C ALA A 503 1.19 22.99 9.60
N ARG A 504 1.01 22.28 8.47
CA ARG A 504 -0.20 22.34 7.65
C ARG A 504 -1.22 21.24 7.93
N TYR A 505 -0.74 20.02 8.20
CA TYR A 505 -1.54 18.79 8.21
C TYR A 505 -1.48 18.05 9.55
N ARG A 506 -1.09 18.71 10.64
CA ARG A 506 -1.12 18.12 11.99
C ARG A 506 -2.43 17.39 12.34
N PRO A 507 -3.63 17.88 11.98
CA PRO A 507 -4.88 17.16 12.27
C PRO A 507 -5.02 15.81 11.55
N LEU A 508 -4.25 15.57 10.48
CA LEU A 508 -4.28 14.33 9.71
C LEU A 508 -3.35 13.24 10.26
N LEU A 509 -2.74 13.42 11.44
CA LEU A 509 -1.82 12.46 12.04
C LEU A 509 -2.34 11.98 13.40
N PRO A 510 -2.08 10.71 13.76
CA PRO A 510 -2.57 10.17 15.02
C PRO A 510 -1.82 10.79 16.22
N PRO A 511 -2.50 10.96 17.39
CA PRO A 511 -1.91 11.61 18.56
C PRO A 511 -0.58 11.00 19.04
N TRP A 512 -0.48 9.66 19.00
CA TRP A 512 0.72 8.92 19.42
C TRP A 512 1.90 9.07 18.46
N PHE A 513 1.71 9.53 17.22
CA PHE A 513 2.81 9.92 16.35
C PHE A 513 3.22 11.37 16.64
N LEU A 514 2.23 12.24 16.88
CA LEU A 514 2.43 13.65 17.13
C LEU A 514 3.24 13.92 18.41
N ASP A 515 3.15 13.07 19.44
CA ASP A 515 3.98 13.20 20.64
C ASP A 515 5.49 13.11 20.31
N ALA A 516 5.87 12.11 19.51
CA ALA A 516 7.25 11.85 19.12
C ALA A 516 7.76 12.90 18.13
N ALA A 517 6.93 13.26 17.15
CA ALA A 517 7.30 14.27 16.16
C ALA A 517 7.49 15.66 16.80
N ARG A 518 6.67 16.02 17.80
CA ARG A 518 6.83 17.29 18.53
C ARG A 518 8.05 17.29 19.44
N ALA A 519 8.32 16.19 20.13
CA ALA A 519 9.54 16.05 20.93
C ALA A 519 10.78 16.26 20.05
N ALA A 520 10.84 15.58 18.90
CA ALA A 520 11.93 15.71 17.94
C ALA A 520 12.13 17.15 17.42
N LEU A 521 11.05 17.86 17.08
CA LEU A 521 11.12 19.24 16.62
C LEU A 521 11.57 20.21 17.72
N THR A 522 11.18 19.97 18.97
CA THR A 522 11.63 20.77 20.12
C THR A 522 13.12 20.56 20.38
N ASP A 523 13.59 19.31 20.35
CA ASP A 523 14.99 18.99 20.57
C ASP A 523 15.89 19.55 19.46
N ALA A 524 15.44 19.49 18.20
CA ALA A 524 16.16 20.09 17.08
C ALA A 524 16.33 21.62 17.21
N LYS A 525 15.39 22.32 17.86
CA LYS A 525 15.53 23.76 18.16
C LYS A 525 16.54 24.05 19.28
N ARG A 526 16.71 23.10 20.22
CA ARG A 526 17.61 23.23 21.37
C ARG A 526 19.07 22.93 21.03
N THR A 527 19.31 22.19 19.95
CA THR A 527 20.65 21.79 19.50
C THR A 527 20.92 22.30 18.07
N PRO A 528 21.25 23.59 17.87
CA PRO A 528 21.37 24.20 16.55
C PRO A 528 22.49 23.64 15.68
N ALA A 529 23.43 22.88 16.25
CA ALA A 529 24.59 22.32 15.56
C ALA A 529 24.24 21.40 14.38
N ALA A 530 22.99 20.94 14.26
CA ALA A 530 22.49 20.10 13.16
C ALA A 530 21.68 20.88 12.09
N LEU A 531 21.56 22.21 12.19
CA LEU A 531 20.82 23.06 11.24
C LEU A 531 21.76 23.90 10.37
N ALA A 532 22.83 23.30 9.83
CA ALA A 532 23.53 23.88 8.69
C ALA A 532 22.74 23.59 7.40
N VAL A 533 21.50 24.10 7.32
CA VAL A 533 20.70 24.01 6.10
C VAL A 533 21.39 24.86 5.04
N VAL A 534 21.91 24.22 3.99
CA VAL A 534 22.42 24.92 2.81
C VAL A 534 21.22 25.54 2.10
N HIS A 535 20.90 26.78 2.44
CA HIS A 535 19.86 27.53 1.77
C HIS A 535 20.33 27.90 0.36
N PRO A 536 19.49 27.74 -0.68
CA PRO A 536 19.84 28.21 -2.02
C PRO A 536 20.11 29.72 -2.00
N PRO A 537 21.12 30.22 -2.75
CA PRO A 537 21.44 31.65 -2.79
C PRO A 537 20.22 32.43 -3.26
N CYS A 538 19.83 33.45 -2.49
CA CYS A 538 18.63 34.25 -2.73
C CYS A 538 18.78 35.65 -2.17
N ASP A 539 18.71 36.64 -3.07
CA ASP A 539 18.73 38.07 -2.77
C ASP A 539 17.32 38.58 -2.40
N HIS A 540 16.69 37.92 -1.42
CA HIS A 540 15.35 38.27 -0.95
C HIS A 540 15.22 39.71 -0.41
N PRO A 541 16.25 40.35 0.16
CA PRO A 541 16.17 41.77 0.51
C PRO A 541 15.85 42.67 -0.68
N ARG A 542 16.43 42.39 -1.86
CA ARG A 542 16.14 43.16 -3.08
C ARG A 542 14.82 42.74 -3.74
N LEU A 543 14.51 41.45 -3.75
CA LEU A 543 13.28 40.92 -4.38
C LEU A 543 12.00 41.45 -3.74
N PHE A 544 12.01 41.73 -2.44
CA PHE A 544 10.82 42.16 -1.68
C PHE A 544 10.89 43.61 -1.18
N ALA A 545 11.86 44.41 -1.64
CA ALA A 545 12.05 45.78 -1.17
C ALA A 545 10.78 46.64 -1.29
N ARG A 546 10.00 46.47 -2.37
CA ARG A 546 8.73 47.18 -2.61
C ARG A 546 7.54 46.69 -1.77
N HIS A 547 7.67 45.55 -1.09
CA HIS A 547 6.61 44.94 -0.26
C HIS A 547 7.07 44.68 1.18
N ALA A 548 8.14 45.36 1.62
CA ALA A 548 8.80 45.16 2.91
C ALA A 548 7.81 45.15 4.10
N GLY A 549 6.80 46.02 4.10
CA GLY A 549 5.80 46.10 5.15
C GLY A 549 4.84 44.91 5.23
N LEU A 550 4.63 44.18 4.12
CA LEU A 550 3.72 43.02 4.04
C LEU A 550 4.43 41.68 4.24
N VAL A 551 5.73 41.62 3.95
CA VAL A 551 6.50 40.37 3.97
C VAL A 551 7.50 40.28 5.14
N ALA A 552 7.71 41.37 5.88
CA ALA A 552 8.53 41.36 7.08
C ALA A 552 7.96 40.39 8.12
N GLY A 553 8.82 39.50 8.65
CA GLY A 553 8.36 38.45 9.55
C GLY A 553 7.67 37.27 8.85
N LEU A 554 7.77 37.14 7.52
CA LEU A 554 7.41 35.93 6.79
C LEU A 554 8.66 35.24 6.23
N PRO A 555 8.67 33.90 6.12
CA PRO A 555 9.75 33.18 5.48
C PRO A 555 9.72 33.40 3.96
N CYS A 556 10.85 33.76 3.37
CA CYS A 556 11.01 33.91 1.93
C CYS A 556 10.54 32.63 1.20
N PRO A 557 9.66 32.71 0.18
CA PRO A 557 9.18 31.53 -0.53
C PRO A 557 10.28 30.80 -1.31
N ARG A 558 11.42 31.46 -1.57
CA ARG A 558 12.53 30.95 -2.38
C ARG A 558 13.68 30.35 -1.56
N CYS A 559 14.12 31.01 -0.48
CA CYS A 559 15.21 30.50 0.38
C CYS A 559 14.78 30.15 1.80
N HIS A 560 13.56 30.49 2.19
CA HIS A 560 12.97 30.20 3.50
C HIS A 560 13.69 30.86 4.70
N ARG A 561 14.60 31.82 4.45
CA ARG A 561 15.06 32.75 5.48
C ARG A 561 13.92 33.70 5.86
N TRP A 562 13.87 34.07 7.13
CA TRP A 562 12.96 35.11 7.61
C TRP A 562 13.39 36.45 7.02
N ILE A 563 12.42 37.17 6.45
CA ILE A 563 12.67 38.50 5.90
C ILE A 563 12.72 39.47 7.09
N ASP A 564 13.93 39.83 7.48
CA ASP A 564 14.17 40.85 8.50
C ASP A 564 14.01 42.23 7.87
N ARG A 565 13.17 43.07 8.46
CA ARG A 565 12.94 44.44 8.01
C ARG A 565 14.23 45.26 8.03
N ALA A 566 15.17 44.97 8.94
CA ALA A 566 16.48 45.64 9.00
C ALA A 566 17.42 45.24 7.86
N SER A 567 17.15 44.12 7.17
CA SER A 567 17.98 43.63 6.06
C SER A 567 17.58 44.17 4.69
N ILE A 568 16.43 44.86 4.59
CA ILE A 568 15.89 45.41 3.33
C ILE A 568 16.44 46.83 3.13
N PRO A 569 17.13 47.13 2.01
CA PRO A 569 17.58 48.49 1.72
C PRO A 569 16.37 49.43 1.57
N ALA A 570 16.44 50.61 2.18
CA ALA A 570 15.45 51.65 1.98
C ALA A 570 15.35 51.97 0.48
N VAL A 571 14.14 51.95 -0.05
CA VAL A 571 13.86 52.35 -1.43
C VAL A 571 13.59 53.85 -1.37
N ASP A 572 14.42 54.66 -2.04
CA ASP A 572 14.15 56.08 -2.29
C ASP A 572 12.90 56.27 -3.16
#